data_AF-A0A521BU41-F1
#
_entry.id   AF-A0A521BU41-F1
#
_cell.length_a   1.000
_cell.length_b   1.000
_cell.length_c   1.000
_cell.angle_alpha   90.00
_cell.angle_beta   90.00
_cell.angle_gamma   90.00
#
_symmetry.space_group_name_H-M   'P 1'
#
loop_
_entity.id
_entity.type
_entity.pdbx_description
1 polymer ?
#
loop_
_entity_poly.entity_id
_entity_poly.type
_entity_poly.pdbx_seq_one_letter_code
_entity_poly.pdbx_strand_id
1 'polypeptide(L)'
;MGREGMKHPAPLRVLWAHHKPTLLLLVVALVFALFFAARFVLHVAYWHQMQGTRPQIEEWMTPRYIAKAWHIPPDDIRAALHLPDDSRRQTLEDIAKSQGRPVEALLSDLTVFLHSHMAPPS
;
A
#
# COMPACT_ATOMS: atom_id res chain seq x y z
N MET A 1 20.27 -32.70 65.54
CA MET A 1 19.25 -31.73 65.07
C MET A 1 19.19 -31.81 63.54
N GLY A 2 18.20 -32.53 63.01
CA GLY A 2 18.05 -32.77 61.56
C GLY A 2 17.38 -31.60 60.86
N ARG A 3 17.90 -31.20 59.69
CA ARG A 3 17.21 -30.26 58.79
C ARG A 3 16.51 -31.10 57.73
N GLU A 4 15.19 -31.16 57.85
CA GLU A 4 14.33 -31.94 56.98
C GLU A 4 14.31 -31.39 55.56
N GLY A 5 14.40 -32.31 54.60
CA GLY A 5 14.43 -32.01 53.18
C GLY A 5 13.09 -31.45 52.70
N MET A 6 13.13 -30.24 52.16
CA MET A 6 12.02 -29.68 51.39
C MET A 6 11.97 -30.38 50.03
N LYS A 7 11.17 -31.45 49.95
CA LYS A 7 10.75 -32.05 48.68
C LYS A 7 9.79 -31.07 48.01
N HIS A 8 10.28 -30.27 47.07
CA HIS A 8 9.41 -29.44 46.23
C HIS A 8 8.69 -30.36 45.24
N PRO A 9 7.35 -30.55 45.33
CA PRO A 9 6.63 -31.28 44.30
C PRO A 9 6.68 -30.48 42.99
N ALA A 10 7.12 -31.14 41.93
CA ALA A 10 7.39 -30.54 40.64
C ALA A 10 6.19 -29.72 40.10
N PRO A 11 6.34 -28.40 39.83
CA PRO A 11 5.26 -27.54 39.33
C PRO A 11 4.91 -27.80 37.85
N LEU A 12 5.59 -28.74 37.21
CA LEU A 12 5.52 -28.99 35.76
C LEU A 12 4.19 -29.58 35.30
N ARG A 13 3.43 -30.24 36.19
CA ARG A 13 2.16 -30.90 35.84
C ARG A 13 0.95 -29.95 35.82
N VAL A 14 1.01 -28.81 36.49
CA VAL A 14 -0.09 -27.83 36.53
C VAL A 14 -0.07 -26.93 35.29
N LEU A 15 1.12 -26.63 34.75
CA LEU A 15 1.26 -25.89 33.50
C LEU A 15 0.61 -26.66 32.34
N TRP A 16 0.95 -27.93 32.18
CA TRP A 16 0.66 -28.69 30.95
C TRP A 16 -0.84 -28.92 30.63
N ALA A 17 -1.76 -28.79 31.60
CA ALA A 17 -3.19 -29.02 31.40
C ALA A 17 -3.99 -27.77 30.97
N HIS A 18 -3.42 -26.56 31.04
CA HIS A 18 -4.15 -25.29 30.84
C HIS A 18 -3.65 -24.43 29.67
N HIS A 19 -2.66 -24.89 28.89
CA HIS A 19 -1.96 -24.04 27.90
C HIS A 19 -2.60 -23.93 26.50
N LYS A 20 -3.76 -24.53 26.23
CA LYS A 20 -4.50 -24.32 24.96
C LYS A 20 -4.85 -22.85 24.71
N PRO A 21 -5.46 -22.11 25.66
CA PRO A 21 -5.76 -20.69 25.46
C PRO A 21 -4.50 -19.83 25.33
N THR A 22 -3.40 -20.17 26.00
CA THR A 22 -2.14 -19.42 25.88
C THR A 22 -1.54 -19.58 24.48
N LEU A 23 -1.58 -20.80 23.94
CA LEU A 23 -1.12 -21.09 22.58
C LEU A 23 -2.02 -20.42 21.54
N LEU A 24 -3.33 -20.39 21.78
CA LEU A 24 -4.29 -19.67 20.93
C LEU A 24 -4.06 -18.15 20.95
N LEU A 25 -3.83 -17.58 22.14
CA LEU A 25 -3.50 -16.16 22.31
C LEU A 25 -2.20 -15.80 21.59
N LEU A 26 -1.18 -16.66 21.66
CA LEU A 26 0.08 -16.49 20.95
C LEU A 26 -0.13 -16.48 19.44
N VAL A 27 -0.90 -17.43 18.91
CA VAL A 27 -1.21 -17.50 17.47
C VAL A 27 -1.97 -16.26 17.02
N VAL A 28 -2.98 -15.82 17.78
CA VAL A 28 -3.74 -14.60 17.46
C VAL A 28 -2.83 -13.37 17.47
N ALA A 29 -1.99 -13.20 18.49
CA ALA A 29 -1.04 -12.10 18.56
C ALA A 29 -0.06 -12.10 17.37
N LEU A 30 0.40 -13.28 16.94
CA LEU A 30 1.28 -13.43 15.79
C LEU A 30 0.58 -13.03 14.48
N VAL A 31 -0.68 -13.44 14.29
CA VAL A 31 -1.48 -13.05 13.11
C VAL A 31 -1.69 -11.53 13.07
N PHE A 32 -2.02 -10.90 14.20
CA PHE A 32 -2.13 -9.45 14.28
C PHE A 32 -0.80 -8.75 13.97
N ALA A 33 0.31 -9.25 14.51
CA ALA A 33 1.64 -8.70 14.25
C ALA A 33 2.00 -8.79 12.75
N LEU A 34 1.75 -9.94 12.11
CA LEU A 34 1.96 -10.14 10.66
C LEU A 34 1.06 -9.23 9.82
N PHE A 35 -0.22 -9.09 10.18
CA PHE A 35 -1.15 -8.21 9.48
C PHE A 35 -0.70 -6.74 9.54
N PHE A 36 -0.33 -6.25 10.73
CA PHE A 36 0.17 -4.89 10.89
C PHE A 36 1.52 -4.69 10.19
N ALA A 37 2.44 -5.65 10.28
CA ALA A 37 3.73 -5.60 9.59
C ALA A 37 3.55 -5.55 8.08
N ALA A 38 2.69 -6.39 7.50
CA ALA A 38 2.39 -6.36 6.06
C ALA A 38 1.74 -5.03 5.66
N ARG A 39 0.74 -4.55 6.42
CA ARG A 39 0.08 -3.26 6.15
C ARG A 39 1.04 -2.08 6.25
N PHE A 40 1.99 -2.12 7.19
CA PHE A 40 3.03 -1.12 7.39
C PHE A 40 4.07 -1.18 6.27
N VAL A 41 4.56 -2.37 5.89
CA VAL A 41 5.49 -2.53 4.77
C VAL A 41 4.86 -2.08 3.47
N LEU A 42 3.59 -2.39 3.20
CA LEU A 42 2.87 -1.87 2.04
C LEU A 42 2.78 -0.33 2.07
N HIS A 43 2.51 0.25 3.23
CA HIS A 43 2.42 1.71 3.38
C HIS A 43 3.79 2.41 3.26
N VAL A 44 4.85 1.82 3.82
CA VAL A 44 6.22 2.36 3.76
C VAL A 44 6.84 2.12 2.40
N ALA A 45 6.66 0.95 1.79
CA ALA A 45 7.12 0.69 0.42
C ALA A 45 6.40 1.61 -0.58
N TYR A 46 5.11 1.86 -0.37
CA TYR A 46 4.36 2.87 -1.11
C TYR A 46 5.00 4.26 -0.96
N TRP A 47 5.28 4.69 0.28
CA TRP A 47 5.93 5.98 0.54
C TRP A 47 7.36 6.06 -0.02
N HIS A 48 8.11 4.95 -0.03
CA HIS A 48 9.48 4.93 -0.51
C HIS A 48 9.59 4.97 -2.05
N GLN A 49 8.53 4.57 -2.76
CA GLN A 49 8.45 4.69 -4.22
C GLN A 49 8.10 6.13 -4.68
N MET A 50 7.53 6.94 -3.78
CA MET A 50 7.11 8.33 -4.06
C MET A 50 8.23 9.39 -3.93
N GLN A 51 9.39 9.06 -3.37
CA GLN A 51 10.43 10.09 -3.09
C GLN A 51 11.49 10.23 -4.20
N GLY A 52 11.43 9.40 -5.25
CA GLY A 52 12.59 9.21 -6.16
C GLY A 52 12.60 9.96 -7.50
N THR A 53 11.46 10.36 -8.10
CA THR A 53 11.45 10.67 -9.54
C THR A 53 10.59 11.88 -9.92
N ARG A 54 11.25 13.01 -10.18
CA ARG A 54 10.76 14.21 -10.94
C ARG A 54 9.46 14.82 -10.36
N PRO A 55 8.91 15.95 -10.84
CA PRO A 55 7.75 16.57 -10.19
C PRO A 55 6.60 15.56 -10.19
N GLN A 56 6.31 15.01 -9.02
CA GLN A 56 5.39 13.89 -8.86
C GLN A 56 4.02 14.34 -9.37
N ILE A 57 3.42 13.51 -10.21
CA ILE A 57 2.03 13.69 -10.59
C ILE A 57 1.23 13.46 -9.31
N GLU A 58 0.65 14.52 -8.76
CA GLU A 58 -0.09 14.44 -7.51
C GLU A 58 -1.57 14.11 -7.80
N GLU A 59 -2.22 13.49 -6.82
CA GLU A 59 -3.60 12.98 -6.91
C GLU A 59 -4.63 14.08 -7.21
N TRP A 60 -4.36 15.30 -6.73
CA TRP A 60 -5.19 16.49 -6.96
C TRP A 60 -4.98 17.10 -8.36
N MET A 61 -3.95 16.69 -9.09
CA MET A 61 -3.69 17.25 -10.41
C MET A 61 -4.78 16.82 -11.38
N THR A 62 -5.22 17.76 -12.22
CA THR A 62 -6.16 17.45 -13.29
C THR A 62 -5.39 16.92 -14.51
N PRO A 63 -6.00 16.02 -15.31
CA PRO A 63 -5.41 15.52 -16.56
C PRO A 63 -4.93 16.65 -17.48
N ARG A 64 -5.69 17.76 -17.51
CA ARG A 64 -5.34 18.96 -18.27
C ARG A 64 -4.09 19.67 -17.75
N TYR A 65 -3.87 19.70 -16.44
CA TYR A 65 -2.66 20.27 -15.84
C TYR A 65 -1.43 19.43 -16.21
N ILE A 66 -1.57 18.10 -16.16
CA ILE A 66 -0.50 17.15 -16.52
C ILE A 66 -0.14 17.27 -18.00
N ALA A 67 -1.15 17.32 -18.89
CA ALA A 67 -0.95 17.52 -20.32
C ALA A 67 -0.13 18.79 -20.61
N LYS A 68 -0.43 19.88 -19.89
CA LYS A 68 0.31 21.14 -20.01
C LYS A 68 1.74 21.04 -19.45
N ALA A 69 1.91 20.39 -18.30
CA ALA A 69 3.22 20.24 -17.65
C ALA A 69 4.17 19.34 -18.47
N TRP A 70 3.64 18.33 -19.15
CA TRP A 70 4.39 17.36 -19.93
C TRP A 70 4.39 17.63 -21.45
N HIS A 71 3.76 18.73 -21.90
CA HIS A 71 3.67 19.10 -23.33
C HIS A 71 3.04 18.03 -24.24
N ILE A 72 2.06 17.29 -23.72
CA ILE A 72 1.36 16.23 -24.45
C ILE A 72 -0.06 16.73 -24.80
N PRO A 73 -0.59 16.38 -25.99
CA PRO A 73 -1.98 16.70 -26.32
C PRO A 73 -2.95 16.19 -25.24
N PRO A 74 -3.91 17.01 -24.80
CA PRO A 74 -4.86 16.62 -23.76
C PRO A 74 -5.75 15.45 -24.20
N ASP A 75 -5.94 15.27 -25.50
CA ASP A 75 -6.70 14.16 -26.07
C ASP A 75 -6.00 12.81 -25.86
N ASP A 76 -4.67 12.77 -25.92
CA ASP A 76 -3.87 11.55 -25.72
C ASP A 76 -3.90 11.10 -24.25
N ILE A 77 -3.78 12.06 -23.33
CA ILE A 77 -3.93 11.81 -21.89
C ILE A 77 -5.36 11.33 -21.58
N ARG A 78 -6.37 11.92 -22.23
CA ARG A 78 -7.78 11.52 -22.06
C ARG A 78 -8.04 10.10 -22.56
N ALA A 79 -7.45 9.74 -23.70
CA ALA A 79 -7.52 8.39 -24.26
C ALA A 79 -6.82 7.38 -23.35
N ALA A 80 -5.62 7.70 -22.85
CA ALA A 80 -4.89 6.85 -21.91
C ALA A 80 -5.65 6.58 -20.61
N LEU A 81 -6.41 7.57 -20.12
CA LEU A 81 -7.20 7.48 -18.89
C LEU A 81 -8.64 6.95 -19.12
N HIS A 82 -9.04 6.66 -20.36
CA HIS A 82 -10.41 6.26 -20.75
C HIS A 82 -11.49 7.22 -20.22
N LEU A 83 -11.22 8.51 -20.28
CA LEU A 83 -12.10 9.54 -19.73
C LEU A 83 -13.21 9.94 -20.71
N PRO A 84 -14.48 10.02 -20.25
CA PRO A 84 -15.53 10.69 -21.02
C PRO A 84 -15.23 12.18 -21.22
N ASP A 85 -15.80 12.75 -22.28
CA ASP A 85 -15.44 14.09 -22.77
C ASP A 85 -15.77 15.25 -21.79
N ASP A 86 -16.62 14.96 -20.79
CA ASP A 86 -17.07 15.87 -19.74
C ASP A 86 -16.21 15.81 -18.45
N SER A 87 -15.25 14.89 -18.36
CA SER A 87 -14.40 14.71 -17.16
C SER A 87 -13.34 15.81 -16.95
N ARG A 88 -13.48 16.95 -17.62
CA ARG A 88 -12.47 18.03 -17.68
C ARG A 88 -12.13 18.66 -16.33
N ARG A 89 -12.98 18.49 -15.31
CA ARG A 89 -12.82 19.05 -13.96
C ARG A 89 -12.51 18.02 -12.88
N GLN A 90 -12.38 16.74 -13.24
CA GLN A 90 -12.09 15.70 -12.28
C GLN A 90 -10.59 15.63 -11.98
N THR A 91 -10.25 15.44 -10.71
CA THR A 91 -8.89 15.12 -10.29
C THR A 91 -8.55 13.67 -10.63
N LEU A 92 -7.27 13.31 -10.64
CA LEU A 92 -6.89 11.90 -10.82
C LEU A 92 -7.48 11.01 -9.71
N GLU A 93 -7.63 11.53 -8.50
CA GLU A 93 -8.30 10.84 -7.39
C GLU A 93 -9.78 10.53 -7.71
N ASP A 94 -10.51 11.53 -8.21
CA ASP A 94 -11.93 11.36 -8.59
C ASP A 94 -12.09 10.34 -9.72
N ILE A 95 -11.17 10.37 -10.69
CA ILE A 95 -11.14 9.46 -11.82
C ILE A 95 -10.89 8.02 -11.34
N ALA A 96 -9.88 7.82 -10.49
CA ALA A 96 -9.59 6.51 -9.91
C ALA A 96 -10.77 5.96 -9.10
N LYS A 97 -11.42 6.81 -8.29
CA LYS A 97 -12.64 6.46 -7.56
C LYS A 97 -13.78 6.05 -8.50
N SER A 98 -14.01 6.80 -9.58
CA SER A 98 -15.04 6.46 -10.58
C SER A 98 -14.77 5.14 -11.30
N GLN A 99 -13.49 4.77 -11.45
CA GLN A 99 -13.04 3.55 -12.10
C GLN A 99 -12.93 2.36 -11.12
N GLY A 100 -13.21 2.57 -9.83
CA GLY A 100 -13.13 1.52 -8.81
C GLY A 100 -11.72 0.97 -8.59
N ARG A 101 -10.68 1.76 -8.90
CA ARG A 101 -9.27 1.37 -8.83
C ARG A 101 -8.50 2.27 -7.87
N PRO A 102 -7.39 1.79 -7.27
CA PRO A 102 -6.51 2.64 -6.49
C PRO A 102 -5.89 3.75 -7.36
N VAL A 103 -5.83 4.99 -6.83
CA VAL A 103 -5.27 6.16 -7.53
C VAL A 103 -3.81 5.96 -7.89
N GLU A 104 -3.10 5.19 -7.08
CA GLU A 104 -1.72 4.78 -7.26
C GLU A 104 -1.51 3.97 -8.53
N ALA A 105 -2.43 3.04 -8.82
CA ALA A 105 -2.36 2.25 -10.05
C ALA A 105 -2.61 3.14 -11.28
N LEU A 106 -3.48 4.15 -11.16
CA LEU A 106 -3.73 5.13 -12.21
C LEU A 106 -2.49 6.00 -12.47
N LEU A 107 -1.84 6.47 -11.41
CA LEU A 107 -0.59 7.23 -11.47
C LEU A 107 0.54 6.42 -12.11
N SER A 108 0.65 5.14 -11.77
CA SER A 108 1.65 4.23 -12.34
C SER A 108 1.46 4.05 -13.85
N ASP A 109 0.24 3.75 -14.30
CA ASP A 109 -0.06 3.60 -15.73
C ASP A 109 0.22 4.88 -16.51
N LEU A 110 -0.19 6.02 -15.94
CA LEU A 110 0.05 7.33 -16.55
C LEU A 110 1.55 7.63 -16.65
N THR A 111 2.34 7.31 -15.63
CA THR A 111 3.79 7.50 -15.65
C THR A 111 4.47 6.67 -16.74
N VAL A 112 4.04 5.41 -16.92
CA VAL A 112 4.55 4.54 -17.99
C VAL A 112 4.20 5.11 -19.36
N PHE A 113 2.96 5.57 -19.54
CA PHE A 113 2.50 6.22 -20.77
C PHE A 113 3.30 7.49 -21.10
N LEU A 114 3.54 8.34 -20.11
CA LEU A 114 4.32 9.56 -20.29
C LEU A 114 5.78 9.25 -20.67
N HIS A 115 6.37 8.22 -20.07
CA HIS A 115 7.73 7.79 -20.38
C HIS A 115 7.86 7.24 -21.81
N SER A 116 6.88 6.46 -22.28
CA SER A 116 6.87 5.95 -23.65
C SER A 116 6.66 7.05 -24.69
N HIS A 117 5.87 8.09 -24.37
CA HIS A 117 5.69 9.25 -25.24
C HIS A 117 6.91 10.19 -25.31
N MET A 118 7.76 10.19 -24.27
CA MET A 118 8.98 11.01 -24.24
C MET A 118 10.22 10.30 -24.83
N ALA A 119 10.16 8.98 -25.05
CA ALA A 119 11.23 8.26 -25.73
C ALA A 119 11.21 8.63 -27.24
N PRO A 120 12.33 9.08 -27.82
CA PRO A 120 12.37 9.44 -29.24
C PRO A 120 12.04 8.19 -30.09
N PRO A 121 11.26 8.33 -31.19
CA PRO A 121 11.08 7.23 -32.12
C PRO A 121 12.45 6.82 -32.66
N SER A 122 12.73 5.50 -32.63
CA SER A 122 13.93 4.91 -33.23
C SER A 122 13.77 4.73 -34.73
#